data_AF-A0A0Q3WUV0-F1
#
_entry.id   AF-A0A0Q3WUV0-F1
#
_cell.length_a   1.000
_cell.length_b   1.000
_cell.length_c   1.000
_cell.angle_alpha   90.00
_cell.angle_beta   90.00
_cell.angle_gamma   90.00
#
_symmetry.space_group_name_H-M   'P 1'
#
loop_
_entity.id
_entity.type
_entity.pdbx_description
1 polymer ?
#
loop_
_entity_poly.entity_id
_entity_poly.type
_entity_poly.pdbx_seq_one_letter_code
_entity_poly.pdbx_strand_id
1 'polypeptide(L)'
;MKKATILFLFIFLIGNASLVSAEIPHQKDINEIQEMNPNVFIHIVTPEVTKAVKKEHGEQATWTPDGIAKLSVHNDHTTKPSKRWYVVKMKILVQAPDTKEKHADLVTSKIITDADLIKMKQIQKVDAFVTVLEYHHDVKE
;
A
#
# COMPACT_ATOMS: atom_id res chain seq x y z
N MET A 1 -73.94 -17.75 -18.63
CA MET A 1 -72.99 -17.44 -19.73
C MET A 1 -72.63 -15.96 -19.68
N LYS A 2 -71.36 -15.66 -19.99
CA LYS A 2 -70.75 -14.32 -20.13
C LYS A 2 -70.33 -13.67 -18.80
N LYS A 3 -69.14 -13.09 -18.62
CA LYS A 3 -67.83 -13.10 -19.31
C LYS A 3 -66.97 -12.14 -18.47
N ALA A 4 -65.70 -12.51 -18.24
CA ALA A 4 -64.60 -11.66 -17.78
C ALA A 4 -64.82 -10.95 -16.40
N THR A 5 -63.87 -10.94 -15.48
CA THR A 5 -62.57 -10.27 -15.68
C THR A 5 -61.60 -10.83 -14.65
N ILE A 6 -60.72 -11.74 -15.08
CA ILE A 6 -59.49 -12.05 -14.36
C ILE A 6 -58.42 -11.26 -15.10
N LEU A 7 -58.03 -10.10 -14.60
CA LEU A 7 -56.75 -9.50 -14.99
C LEU A 7 -56.33 -8.39 -14.03
N PHE A 8 -55.11 -8.54 -13.52
CA PHE A 8 -54.27 -7.54 -12.88
C PHE A 8 -54.61 -7.12 -11.45
N LEU A 9 -54.15 -7.93 -10.49
CA LEU A 9 -53.70 -7.40 -9.20
C LEU A 9 -52.47 -8.17 -8.70
N PHE A 10 -51.38 -8.10 -9.46
CA PHE A 10 -50.07 -8.66 -9.08
C PHE A 10 -48.92 -7.69 -9.33
N ILE A 11 -49.15 -6.39 -9.15
CA ILE A 11 -48.09 -5.38 -9.23
C ILE A 11 -48.33 -4.40 -8.10
N PHE A 12 -47.95 -4.75 -6.86
CA PHE A 12 -47.61 -3.77 -5.79
C PHE A 12 -46.96 -4.47 -4.59
N LEU A 13 -46.03 -5.40 -4.85
CA LEU A 13 -45.05 -5.88 -3.86
C LEU A 13 -43.64 -5.38 -4.22
N ILE A 14 -43.54 -4.11 -4.62
CA ILE A 14 -42.27 -3.39 -4.71
C ILE A 14 -42.37 -2.22 -3.72
N GLY A 15 -41.99 -2.47 -2.49
CA GLY A 15 -41.99 -1.49 -1.40
C GLY A 15 -41.71 -2.26 -0.11
N ASN A 16 -40.53 -2.26 0.48
CA ASN A 16 -39.45 -1.29 0.44
C ASN A 16 -38.14 -2.06 0.30
N ALA A 17 -37.51 -2.01 -0.86
CA ALA A 17 -36.07 -2.15 -0.88
C ALA A 17 -35.54 -0.88 -0.20
N SER A 18 -35.33 -0.96 1.12
CA SER A 18 -34.52 0.02 1.82
C SER A 18 -33.15 -0.04 1.15
N LEU A 19 -32.96 0.83 0.16
CA LEU A 19 -31.64 1.19 -0.31
C LEU A 19 -30.96 1.82 0.89
N VAL A 20 -30.30 0.98 1.69
CA VAL A 20 -29.21 1.39 2.55
C VAL A 20 -28.18 1.93 1.57
N SER A 21 -28.27 3.24 1.30
CA SER A 21 -27.16 4.00 0.77
C SER A 21 -26.08 3.88 1.83
N ALA A 22 -25.21 2.90 1.68
CA ALA A 22 -23.91 2.95 2.33
C ALA A 22 -23.32 4.29 1.90
N GLU A 23 -23.17 5.21 2.85
CA GLU A 23 -22.38 6.41 2.66
C GLU A 23 -21.07 5.94 2.04
N ILE A 24 -20.85 6.34 0.77
CA ILE A 24 -19.55 6.22 0.15
C ILE A 24 -18.66 7.05 1.07
N PRO A 25 -17.69 6.43 1.79
CA PRO A 25 -16.93 7.16 2.78
C PRO A 25 -16.35 8.40 2.11
N HIS A 26 -16.71 9.53 2.71
CA HIS A 26 -16.48 10.86 2.17
C HIS A 26 -15.04 10.99 1.68
N GLN A 27 -14.92 11.63 0.51
CA GLN A 27 -13.70 12.12 -0.16
C GLN A 27 -12.71 12.91 0.73
N LYS A 28 -13.00 13.06 2.04
CA LYS A 28 -12.13 13.62 3.07
C LYS A 28 -10.91 12.74 3.37
N ASP A 29 -11.01 11.42 3.27
CA ASP A 29 -9.87 10.52 3.52
C ASP A 29 -8.77 10.61 2.44
N ILE A 30 -9.09 11.21 1.28
CA ILE A 30 -8.12 11.39 0.19
C ILE A 30 -7.22 12.62 0.45
N ASN A 31 -7.68 13.58 1.27
CA ASN A 31 -6.90 14.78 1.60
C ASN A 31 -5.89 14.56 2.73
N GLU A 32 -5.98 13.48 3.51
CA GLU A 32 -5.02 13.19 4.59
C GLU A 32 -3.66 12.66 4.06
N ILE A 33 -3.60 12.25 2.79
CA ILE A 33 -2.35 11.79 2.16
C ILE A 33 -1.40 12.98 1.85
N GLN A 34 -1.88 14.22 1.84
CA GLN A 34 -1.06 15.40 1.48
C GLN A 34 -0.01 15.81 2.53
N GLU A 35 -0.09 15.34 3.79
CA GLU A 35 0.91 15.65 4.83
C GLU A 35 1.89 14.51 5.14
N MET A 36 1.87 13.42 4.37
CA MET A 36 2.76 12.29 4.62
C MET A 36 4.15 12.55 4.04
N ASN A 37 5.21 12.41 4.85
CA ASN A 37 6.59 12.52 4.40
C ASN A 37 7.11 11.16 3.88
N PRO A 38 7.18 10.92 2.54
CA PRO A 38 7.63 9.64 2.00
C PRO A 38 9.07 9.29 2.41
N ASN A 39 9.87 10.29 2.78
CA ASN A 39 11.25 10.07 3.22
C ASN A 39 11.33 9.28 4.53
N VAL A 40 10.29 9.32 5.38
CA VAL A 40 10.23 8.50 6.61
C VAL A 40 10.23 7.01 6.24
N PHE A 41 9.39 6.61 5.29
CA PHE A 41 9.29 5.22 4.85
C PHE A 41 10.55 4.78 4.12
N ILE A 42 11.08 5.61 3.21
CA ILE A 42 12.34 5.33 2.50
C ILE A 42 13.47 5.11 3.51
N HIS A 43 13.61 5.99 4.50
CA HIS A 43 14.65 5.86 5.53
C HIS A 43 14.53 4.56 6.32
N ILE A 44 13.32 4.19 6.75
CA ILE A 44 13.08 2.97 7.54
C ILE A 44 13.40 1.71 6.72
N VAL A 45 13.05 1.66 5.43
CA VAL A 45 13.29 0.45 4.61
C VAL A 45 14.70 0.34 4.06
N THR A 46 15.43 1.46 3.96
CA THR A 46 16.77 1.54 3.33
C THR A 46 17.75 0.47 3.80
N PRO A 47 17.89 0.16 5.11
CA PRO A 47 18.84 -0.87 5.56
C PRO A 47 18.53 -2.26 4.99
N GLU A 48 17.28 -2.69 4.99
CA GLU A 48 16.88 -4.01 4.49
C GLU A 48 16.86 -4.06 2.96
N VAL A 49 16.48 -2.96 2.31
CA VAL A 49 16.59 -2.85 0.84
C VAL A 49 18.04 -2.92 0.40
N THR A 50 18.97 -2.29 1.13
CA THR A 50 20.41 -2.39 0.85
C THR A 50 20.91 -3.83 0.92
N LYS A 51 20.49 -4.58 1.94
CA LYS A 51 20.83 -6.00 2.04
C LYS A 51 20.27 -6.80 0.87
N ALA A 52 19.03 -6.53 0.46
CA ALA A 52 18.42 -7.19 -0.69
C ALA A 52 19.16 -6.86 -2.00
N VAL A 53 19.45 -5.59 -2.27
CA VAL A 53 20.20 -5.18 -3.47
C VAL A 53 21.56 -5.86 -3.52
N LYS A 54 22.31 -5.88 -2.41
CA LYS A 54 23.62 -6.54 -2.35
C LYS A 54 23.54 -8.04 -2.55
N LYS A 55 22.48 -8.67 -2.04
CA LYS A 55 22.25 -10.10 -2.23
C LYS A 55 21.97 -10.44 -3.70
N GLU A 56 21.18 -9.62 -4.39
CA GLU A 56 20.79 -9.89 -5.78
C GLU A 56 21.85 -9.45 -6.80
N HIS A 57 22.54 -8.32 -6.56
CA HIS A 57 23.45 -7.67 -7.53
C HIS A 57 24.92 -7.67 -7.12
N GLY A 58 25.25 -8.24 -5.97
CA GLY A 58 26.60 -8.31 -5.42
C GLY A 58 26.93 -7.18 -4.44
N GLU A 59 27.93 -7.41 -3.59
CA GLU A 59 28.29 -6.52 -2.48
C GLU A 59 28.70 -5.09 -2.89
N GLN A 60 29.16 -4.93 -4.13
CA GLN A 60 29.60 -3.67 -4.71
C GLN A 60 28.49 -2.92 -5.46
N ALA A 61 27.29 -3.51 -5.58
CA ALA A 61 26.17 -2.85 -6.21
C ALA A 61 25.77 -1.60 -5.44
N THR A 62 25.46 -0.53 -6.19
CA THR A 62 24.96 0.72 -5.62
C THR A 62 23.52 0.93 -6.06
N TRP A 63 22.76 1.64 -5.24
CA TRP A 63 21.38 1.96 -5.56
C TRP A 63 20.96 3.30 -4.95
N THR A 64 19.94 3.91 -5.54
CA THR A 64 19.28 5.11 -5.01
C THR A 64 17.77 4.96 -5.07
N PRO A 65 17.02 5.52 -4.11
CA PRO A 65 15.56 5.54 -4.21
C PRO A 65 15.13 6.43 -5.38
N ASP A 66 14.22 5.94 -6.21
CA ASP A 66 13.53 6.71 -7.25
C ASP A 66 12.20 7.27 -6.71
N GLY A 67 11.58 6.54 -5.79
CA GLY A 67 10.38 6.99 -5.09
C GLY A 67 9.54 5.84 -4.54
N ILE A 68 8.46 6.20 -3.84
CA ILE A 68 7.46 5.24 -3.38
C ILE A 68 6.38 5.11 -4.46
N ALA A 69 6.32 3.95 -5.10
CA ALA A 69 5.29 3.63 -6.08
C ALA A 69 3.93 3.35 -5.41
N LYS A 70 3.94 2.73 -4.23
CA LYS A 70 2.72 2.46 -3.46
C LYS A 70 3.02 2.38 -1.96
N LEU A 71 2.12 2.92 -1.15
CA LEU A 71 2.06 2.69 0.28
C LEU A 71 0.71 2.07 0.63
N SER A 72 0.69 1.10 1.53
CA SER A 72 -0.53 0.53 2.08
C SER A 72 -0.42 0.39 3.58
N VAL A 73 -1.48 0.82 4.29
CA VAL A 73 -1.60 0.69 5.73
C VAL A 73 -2.60 -0.41 6.02
N HIS A 74 -2.22 -1.34 6.89
CA HIS A 74 -3.07 -2.44 7.29
C HIS A 74 -3.31 -2.37 8.78
N ASN A 75 -4.58 -2.48 9.18
CA ASN A 75 -5.01 -2.55 10.55
C ASN A 75 -5.77 -3.86 10.77
N ASP A 76 -5.32 -4.66 11.72
CA ASP A 76 -6.01 -5.85 12.18
C ASP A 76 -6.66 -5.58 13.54
N HIS A 77 -7.98 -5.44 13.52
CA HIS A 77 -8.80 -5.24 14.71
C HIS A 77 -9.31 -6.56 15.32
N THR A 78 -8.98 -7.70 14.71
CA THR A 78 -9.39 -9.04 15.22
C THR A 78 -8.50 -9.51 16.37
N THR A 79 -7.32 -8.90 16.53
CA THR A 79 -6.37 -9.16 17.61
C THR A 79 -6.44 -8.10 18.72
N LYS A 80 -6.13 -8.49 19.96
CA LYS A 80 -5.99 -7.60 21.13
C LYS A 80 -4.57 -7.71 21.70
N PRO A 81 -3.76 -6.63 21.70
CA PRO A 81 -4.06 -5.32 21.10
C PRO A 81 -4.16 -5.41 19.57
N SER A 82 -4.86 -4.44 18.96
CA SER A 82 -4.92 -4.34 17.49
C SER A 82 -3.53 -4.17 16.91
N LYS A 83 -3.29 -4.79 15.75
CA LYS A 83 -2.00 -4.74 15.07
C LYS A 83 -2.06 -3.82 13.86
N ARG A 84 -1.04 -2.99 13.68
CA ARG A 84 -0.86 -2.16 12.48
C ARG A 84 0.45 -2.55 11.79
N TRP A 85 0.45 -2.57 10.47
CA TRP A 85 1.67 -2.66 9.68
C TRP A 85 1.55 -1.88 8.37
N TYR A 86 2.70 -1.59 7.79
CA TYR A 86 2.82 -0.87 6.53
C TYR A 86 3.42 -1.77 5.48
N VAL A 87 2.97 -1.63 4.24
CA VAL A 87 3.59 -2.23 3.05
C VAL A 87 4.01 -1.10 2.13
N VAL A 88 5.31 -0.98 1.90
CA VAL A 88 5.94 0.04 1.07
C VAL A 88 6.46 -0.63 -0.19
N LYS A 89 6.00 -0.17 -1.35
CA LYS A 89 6.52 -0.56 -2.65
C LYS A 89 7.35 0.59 -3.20
N MET A 90 8.65 0.41 -3.25
CA MET A 90 9.64 1.44 -3.59
C MET A 90 10.32 1.10 -4.91
N LYS A 91 10.37 2.05 -5.84
CA LYS A 91 11.19 1.96 -7.05
C LYS A 91 12.60 2.43 -6.70
N ILE A 92 13.60 1.69 -7.13
CA ILE A 92 15.01 1.98 -6.92
C ILE A 92 15.75 1.95 -8.26
N LEU A 93 16.77 2.78 -8.38
CA LEU A 93 17.71 2.73 -9.50
C LEU A 93 18.92 1.97 -9.02
N VAL A 94 19.25 0.86 -9.68
CA VAL A 94 20.39 0.00 -9.34
C VAL A 94 21.48 0.17 -10.39
N GLN A 95 22.72 0.17 -9.92
CA GLN A 95 23.90 0.09 -10.77
C GLN A 95 24.74 -1.09 -10.28
N ALA A 96 24.79 -2.13 -11.11
CA ALA A 96 25.63 -3.30 -10.86
C ALA A 96 27.12 -2.92 -10.97
N PRO A 97 28.02 -3.62 -10.27
CA PRO A 97 29.45 -3.27 -10.27
C PRO A 97 30.12 -3.51 -11.62
N ASP A 98 29.66 -4.53 -12.36
CA ASP A 98 30.30 -5.00 -13.60
C ASP A 98 29.73 -4.35 -14.86
N THR A 99 28.64 -3.59 -14.74
CA THR A 99 28.00 -2.93 -15.88
C THR A 99 27.84 -1.43 -15.61
N LYS A 100 27.97 -0.62 -16.66
CA LYS A 100 27.64 0.81 -16.59
C LYS A 100 26.13 1.07 -16.73
N GLU A 101 25.36 0.02 -16.95
CA GLU A 101 23.94 0.10 -17.20
C GLU A 101 23.19 0.27 -15.88
N LYS A 102 22.30 1.26 -15.85
CA LYS A 102 21.40 1.50 -14.74
C LYS A 102 20.05 0.95 -15.13
N HIS A 103 19.44 0.19 -14.24
CA HIS A 103 18.09 -0.31 -14.42
C HIS A 103 17.25 -0.01 -13.18
N ALA A 104 15.93 -0.03 -13.36
CA ALA A 104 14.99 0.21 -12.28
C ALA A 104 14.51 -1.12 -11.70
N ASP A 105 14.62 -1.27 -10.38
CA ASP A 105 14.05 -2.40 -9.65
C ASP A 105 12.90 -1.91 -8.75
N LEU A 106 12.06 -2.84 -8.33
CA LEU A 106 10.89 -2.55 -7.49
C LEU A 106 10.90 -3.47 -6.28
N VAL A 107 10.96 -2.87 -5.10
CA VAL A 107 11.11 -3.59 -3.84
C VAL A 107 9.88 -3.37 -2.97
N THR A 108 9.24 -4.46 -2.57
CA THR A 108 8.11 -4.43 -1.64
C THR A 108 8.61 -4.80 -0.25
N SER A 109 8.45 -3.90 0.71
CA SER A 109 8.87 -4.09 2.10
C SER A 109 7.69 -3.99 3.06
N LYS A 110 7.69 -4.84 4.08
CA LYS A 110 6.78 -4.76 5.22
C LYS A 110 7.49 -4.06 6.38
N ILE A 111 6.78 -3.15 7.05
CA ILE A 111 7.24 -2.49 8.27
C ILE A 111 6.24 -2.80 9.38
N ILE A 112 6.75 -3.29 10.51
CA ILE A 112 6.00 -3.50 11.75
C ILE A 112 6.63 -2.60 12.80
N THR A 113 5.84 -1.71 13.39
CA THR A 113 6.27 -0.78 14.44
C THR A 113 5.05 -0.33 15.24
N ASP A 114 5.29 0.09 16.48
CA ASP A 114 4.27 0.71 17.33
C ASP A 114 4.06 2.20 17.01
N ALA A 115 4.96 2.80 16.21
CA ALA A 115 4.86 4.20 15.81
C ALA A 115 3.85 4.42 14.66
N ASP A 116 3.09 5.51 14.73
CA ASP A 116 2.23 5.93 13.61
C ASP A 116 3.02 6.70 12.56
N LEU A 117 3.62 5.97 11.61
CA LEU A 117 4.51 6.54 10.60
C LEU A 117 3.83 7.58 9.70
N ILE A 118 2.51 7.51 9.52
CA ILE A 118 1.75 8.46 8.70
C ILE A 118 1.77 9.86 9.34
N LYS A 119 1.81 9.94 10.66
CA LYS A 119 1.80 11.21 11.41
C LYS A 119 3.19 11.81 11.57
N MET A 120 4.24 11.12 11.12
CA MET A 120 5.61 11.60 11.26
C MET A 120 5.93 12.65 10.18
N LYS A 121 6.19 13.88 10.64
CA LYS A 121 6.57 15.00 9.75
C LYS A 121 8.06 15.01 9.37
N GLN A 122 8.89 14.35 10.17
CA GLN A 122 10.34 14.30 10.01
C GLN A 122 10.89 12.90 10.29
N ILE A 123 12.04 12.59 9.70
CA ILE A 123 12.75 11.34 9.95
C ILE A 123 13.21 11.32 11.41
N GLN A 124 12.85 10.26 12.13
CA GLN A 124 13.30 9.99 13.49
C GLN A 124 13.68 8.53 13.60
N LYS A 125 14.46 8.20 14.62
CA LYS A 125 14.76 6.79 14.92
C LYS A 125 13.48 6.12 15.38
N VAL A 126 13.03 5.14 14.62
CA VAL A 126 11.87 4.31 14.95
C VAL A 126 12.37 2.89 15.20
N ASP A 127 11.89 2.28 16.29
CA ASP A 127 12.03 0.84 16.46
C ASP A 127 11.03 0.14 15.53
N ALA A 128 11.57 -0.44 14.47
CA ALA A 128 10.78 -1.03 13.40
C ALA A 128 11.40 -2.35 12.94
N PHE A 129 10.57 -3.37 12.88
CA PHE A 129 10.92 -4.62 12.22
C PHE A 129 10.57 -4.51 10.73
N VAL A 130 11.58 -4.60 9.88
CA VAL A 130 11.44 -4.45 8.43
C VAL A 130 11.77 -5.77 7.75
N THR A 131 11.01 -6.11 6.71
CA THR A 131 11.26 -7.31 5.89
C THR A 131 11.00 -6.98 4.43
N VAL A 132 11.96 -7.29 3.55
CA VAL A 132 11.71 -7.28 2.10
C VAL A 132 10.87 -8.51 1.75
N LEU A 133 9.66 -8.27 1.25
CA LEU A 133 8.72 -9.32 0.84
C LEU A 133 8.98 -9.76 -0.60
N GLU A 134 9.25 -8.82 -1.49
CA GLU A 134 9.41 -9.07 -2.92
C GLU A 134 10.46 -8.13 -3.52
N TYR A 135 11.15 -8.64 -4.53
CA TYR A 135 12.14 -7.92 -5.32
C TYR A 135 11.90 -8.23 -6.81
N HIS A 136 11.63 -7.20 -7.61
CA HIS A 136 11.32 -7.35 -9.04
C HIS A 136 12.36 -6.59 -9.86
N HIS A 137 12.95 -7.26 -10.84
CA HIS A 137 14.00 -6.72 -11.67
C HIS A 137 13.50 -6.00 -12.92
N ASP A 138 14.26 -4.99 -13.34
CA ASP A 138 14.16 -4.33 -14.66
C ASP A 138 12.73 -3.94 -15.04
N VAL A 139 12.12 -3.17 -14.14
CA VAL A 139 10.73 -2.75 -14.26
C VAL A 139 10.68 -1.56 -15.21
N LYS A 140 10.01 -1.75 -16.35
CA LYS A 140 9.79 -0.69 -17.34
C LYS A 140 8.96 0.45 -16.73
N GLU A 141 9.30 1.68 -17.11
CA GLU A 141 8.55 2.89 -16.74
C GLU A 141 7.16 2.93 -17.35
#